data_AF-A0A1B8QMJ5-F1
#
_entry.id   AF-A0A1B8QMJ5-F1
#
_cell.length_a   1.000
_cell.length_b   1.000
_cell.length_c   1.000
_cell.angle_alpha   90.00
_cell.angle_beta   90.00
_cell.angle_gamma   90.00
#
_symmetry.space_group_name_H-M   'P 1'
#
loop_
_entity.id
_entity.type
_entity.pdbx_description
1 polymer ?
#
loop_
_entity_poly.entity_id
_entity_poly.type
_entity_poly.pdbx_seq_one_letter_code
_entity_poly.pdbx_strand_id
1 'polypeptide(L)' 'MSIHHIHDFDVLNQLNAKFTNLLVQETADSIPTIWVACDKLLDVLLFLRTLPKPFVMLVDLFVLKSR' A
#
# COMPACT_ATOMS: atom_id res chain seq x y z
N MET A 1 -12.88 19.03 -6.37
CA MET A 1 -12.38 18.18 -7.48
C MET A 1 -12.38 16.77 -6.94
N SER A 2 -13.33 15.92 -7.36
CA SER A 2 -13.48 14.57 -6.78
C SER A 2 -12.35 13.70 -7.32
N ILE A 3 -11.32 13.46 -6.51
CA ILE A 3 -10.20 12.59 -6.86
C ILE A 3 -10.71 11.16 -6.68
N HIS A 4 -11.40 10.64 -7.69
CA HIS A 4 -11.79 9.24 -7.67
C HIS A 4 -10.53 8.40 -7.92
N HIS A 5 -10.00 7.83 -6.83
CA HIS A 5 -8.87 6.92 -6.73
C HIS A 5 -9.12 5.55 -7.41
N ILE A 6 -9.71 5.54 -8.62
CA ILE A 6 -10.06 4.30 -9.36
C ILE A 6 -8.84 3.42 -9.62
N HIS A 7 -7.65 4.03 -9.77
CA HIS A 7 -6.39 3.29 -9.92
C HIS A 7 -5.92 2.60 -8.63
N ASP A 8 -6.25 3.14 -7.47
CA ASP A 8 -5.77 2.60 -6.19
C ASP A 8 -6.49 1.29 -5.84
N PHE A 9 -7.75 1.15 -6.25
CA PHE A 9 -8.49 -0.11 -6.12
C PHE A 9 -7.86 -1.27 -6.91
N ASP A 10 -7.29 -1.00 -8.09
CA ASP A 10 -6.61 -2.04 -8.87
C ASP A 10 -5.31 -2.51 -8.19
N VAL A 11 -4.54 -1.56 -7.64
CA VAL A 11 -3.32 -1.89 -6.88
C VAL A 11 -3.67 -2.70 -5.62
N LEU A 12 -4.73 -2.33 -4.89
CA LEU A 12 -5.21 -3.09 -3.74
C LEU A 12 -5.67 -4.50 -4.11
N ASN A 13 -6.33 -4.69 -5.26
CA ASN A 13 -6.71 -6.01 -5.76
C ASN A 13 -5.49 -6.87 -6.09
N GLN A 14 -4.49 -6.29 -6.76
CA GLN A 14 -3.24 -6.99 -7.08
C GLN A 14 -2.45 -7.36 -5.82
N LEU A 15 -2.44 -6.49 -4.81
CA LEU A 15 -1.84 -6.75 -3.51
C LEU A 15 -2.56 -7.89 -2.78
N ASN A 16 -3.89 -7.87 -2.71
CA ASN A 16 -4.69 -8.95 -2.09
C ASN A 16 -4.57 -10.29 -2.83
N ALA A 17 -4.37 -10.26 -4.15
CA ALA A 17 -4.15 -11.48 -4.94
C ALA A 17 -2.77 -12.12 -4.65
N LYS A 18 -1.75 -11.31 -4.34
CA LYS A 18 -0.38 -11.78 -4.12
C LYS A 18 -0.05 -12.03 -2.64
N PHE A 19 -0.57 -11.21 -1.74
CA PHE A 19 -0.31 -11.25 -0.31
C PHE A 19 -1.61 -11.53 0.44
N THR A 20 -1.62 -12.60 1.22
CA THR A 20 -2.79 -12.97 2.03
C THR A 20 -2.86 -12.12 3.30
N ASN A 21 -4.08 -11.81 3.77
CA ASN A 21 -4.36 -11.11 5.03
C ASN A 21 -3.85 -9.67 5.13
N LEU A 22 -3.81 -8.93 4.03
CA LEU A 22 -3.61 -7.49 4.09
C LEU A 22 -4.85 -6.81 4.69
N LEU A 23 -4.64 -5.94 5.67
CA LEU A 23 -5.72 -5.10 6.20
C LEU A 23 -5.62 -3.73 5.56
N VAL A 24 -6.69 -3.30 4.89
CA VAL A 24 -6.81 -1.96 4.34
C VAL A 24 -7.50 -1.08 5.36
N GLN A 25 -6.89 0.05 5.69
CA GLN A 25 -7.44 1.10 6.52
C GLN A 25 -7.77 2.31 5.66
N GLU A 26 -9.03 2.74 5.72
CA GLU A 26 -9.47 4.00 5.15
C GLU A 26 -8.91 5.18 5.97
N THR A 27 -8.57 6.25 5.27
CA THR A 27 -7.98 7.46 5.86
C THR A 27 -8.79 8.69 5.44
N ALA A 28 -8.68 9.76 6.23
CA ALA A 28 -9.40 11.01 5.96
C ALA A 28 -8.96 11.70 4.65
N ASP A 29 -7.75 11.43 4.16
CA ASP A 29 -7.20 11.96 2.91
C ASP A 29 -7.46 11.07 1.68
N SER A 30 -8.26 9.99 1.85
CA SER A 30 -8.59 9.04 0.78
C SER A 30 -7.38 8.27 0.21
N ILE A 31 -6.25 8.25 0.91
CA ILE A 31 -5.07 7.45 0.55
C ILE A 31 -5.07 6.14 1.35
N PRO A 32 -5.35 4.98 0.73
CA PRO A 32 -5.49 3.74 1.46
C PRO A 32 -4.19 3.35 2.16
N THR A 33 -4.27 3.10 3.47
CA THR A 33 -3.15 2.54 4.25
C THR A 33 -3.29 1.04 4.32
N ILE A 34 -2.22 0.29 4.05
CA ILE A 34 -2.19 -1.16 4.22
C ILE A 34 -1.33 -1.56 5.41
N TRP A 35 -1.82 -2.50 6.19
CA TRP A 35 -1.04 -3.14 7.25
C TRP A 35 -0.41 -4.42 6.70
N VAL A 36 0.90 -4.54 6.87
CA VAL A 36 1.70 -5.68 6.43
C VAL A 36 2.46 -6.26 7.60
N ALA A 37 2.64 -7.58 7.60
CA ALA A 37 3.57 -8.21 8.53
C ALA A 37 5.00 -7.73 8.23
N CYS A 38 5.81 -7.54 9.28
CA CYS A 38 7.16 -6.97 9.16
C CYS A 38 8.07 -7.81 8.24
N ASP A 39 7.94 -9.13 8.30
CA ASP A 39 8.67 -10.09 7.46
C ASP A 39 8.28 -10.04 5.98
N LYS A 40 7.12 -9.45 5.65
CA LYS A 40 6.61 -9.26 4.27
C LYS A 40 6.82 -7.87 3.72
N LEU A 41 7.29 -6.91 4.53
CA LEU A 41 7.42 -5.51 4.13
C LEU A 41 8.30 -5.37 2.87
N LEU A 42 9.45 -6.03 2.84
CA LEU A 42 10.37 -5.93 1.71
C LEU A 42 9.76 -6.53 0.43
N ASP A 43 9.09 -7.67 0.53
CA ASP A 43 8.42 -8.33 -0.61
C ASP A 43 7.33 -7.44 -1.22
N VAL A 44 6.55 -6.76 -0.36
CA VAL A 44 5.51 -5.82 -0.78
C VAL A 44 6.14 -4.63 -1.51
N LEU A 45 7.18 -4.01 -0.94
CA LEU A 45 7.87 -2.88 -1.57
C LEU A 45 8.47 -3.25 -2.93
N LEU A 46 9.10 -4.43 -3.03
CA LEU A 46 9.65 -4.93 -4.29
C LEU A 46 8.54 -5.23 -5.31
N PHE A 47 7.40 -5.77 -4.89
CA PHE A 47 6.27 -5.99 -5.77
C PHE A 47 5.69 -4.69 -6.33
N LEU A 48 5.50 -3.66 -5.50
CA LEU A 48 4.98 -2.37 -5.95
C LEU A 48 5.84 -1.72 -7.04
N ARG A 49 7.14 -2.03 -7.08
CA ARG A 49 8.07 -1.59 -8.14
C ARG A 49 7.90 -2.34 -9.47
N THR A 50 7.18 -3.46 -9.48
CA THR A 50 6.92 -4.26 -10.70
C THR A 50 5.61 -3.90 -11.39
N LEU A 51 4.77 -3.08 -10.76
CA LEU A 51 3.48 -2.67 -11.32
C LEU A 51 3.64 -1.77 -12.56
N PRO A 52 2.65 -1.73 -13.48
CA PRO A 52 2.71 -0.91 -14.70
C PRO A 52 2.97 0.59 -14.47
N LYS A 53 2.55 1.11 -13.31
CA LYS A 53 2.90 2.42 -12.77
C LYS A 53 3.69 2.19 -11.47
N PRO A 54 5.02 2.01 -11.56
CA PRO A 54 5.78 1.53 -10.43
C PRO A 54 5.92 2.58 -9.34
N PHE A 55 5.80 2.15 -8.08
CA PHE A 55 6.03 2.99 -6.91
C PHE A 55 7.55 3.12 -6.69
N VAL A 56 8.17 4.12 -7.32
CA VAL A 56 9.63 4.31 -7.33
C VAL A 56 10.15 5.30 -6.29
N MET A 57 9.26 6.08 -5.67
CA MET A 57 9.61 7.09 -4.67
C MET A 57 9.00 6.73 -3.32
N LEU A 58 9.86 6.59 -2.32
CA LEU A 58 9.44 6.53 -0.92
C LEU A 58 9.33 7.98 -0.42
N VAL A 59 8.10 8.45 -0.20
CA VAL A 59 7.83 9.84 0.20
C VAL A 59 8.35 10.10 1.61
N ASP A 60 8.05 9.19 2.54
CA ASP A 60 8.47 9.30 3.94
C ASP A 60 8.60 7.90 4.57
N LEU A 61 9.43 7.79 5.60
CA LEU A 61 9.60 6.60 6.42
C LEU A 61 9.68 7.02 7.89
N PHE A 62 8.65 6.65 8.65
CA PHE A 62 8.57 6.93 10.07
C PHE A 62 8.38 5.65 10.89
N VAL A 63 8.84 5.68 12.13
CA VAL A 63 8.65 4.61 13.11
C VAL A 63 7.73 5.12 14.20
N LEU A 64 6.57 4.48 14.35
CA LEU A 64 5.68 4.71 15.47
C LEU A 64 5.99 3.69 16.57
N LYS A 65 6.27 4.19 17.78
CA LYS A 65 6.37 3.33 18.96
C LYS A 65 5.00 3.32 19.64
N SER A 66 4.32 2.17 19.63
CA SER A 66 3.17 1.97 20.51
C SER A 66 3.64 1.97 21.96
N ARG A 67 2.83 2.56 22.86
CA ARG A 67 3.07 2.52 24.31
C ARG A 67 2.90 1.12 24.86
#